data_AF-A0A529GGR6-F1
#
_entry.id   AF-A0A529GGR6-F1
#
_cell.length_a   1.000
_cell.length_b   1.000
_cell.length_c   1.000
_cell.angle_alpha   90.00
_cell.angle_beta   90.00
_cell.angle_gamma   90.00
#
_symmetry.space_group_name_H-M   'P 1'
#
loop_
_entity.id
_entity.type
_entity.pdbx_description
1 polymer ?
#
loop_
_entity_poly.entity_id
_entity_poly.type
_entity_poly.pdbx_seq_one_letter_code
_entity_poly.pdbx_strand_id
1 'polypeptide(L)'
;MLRSGAIYWAGNLAAVIDGREADALQVALGADLCTFAVANRDLAGPLQPLQPLEDIHRRVYADGLSCLGAWCQAMPGGTSMRVRLKLMPHELVDQTTEPFAEAGPAIVRRAMG
;
A
#
# COMPACT_ATOMS: atom_id res chain seq x y z
N MET A 1 -7.45 3.13 -0.43
CA MET A 1 -6.14 2.70 0.14
C MET A 1 -5.54 1.50 -0.55
N LEU A 2 -6.35 0.61 -1.16
CA LEU A 2 -5.84 -0.51 -1.96
C LEU A 2 -4.79 -0.11 -3.00
N ARG A 3 -4.96 1.01 -3.73
CA ARG A 3 -3.94 1.47 -4.71
C ARG A 3 -2.59 1.79 -4.06
N SER A 4 -2.57 2.52 -2.95
CA SER A 4 -1.34 2.79 -2.19
C SER A 4 -0.70 1.50 -1.68
N GLY A 5 -1.50 0.60 -1.11
CA GLY A 5 -1.04 -0.70 -0.66
C GLY A 5 -0.47 -1.55 -1.79
N ALA A 6 -1.12 -1.55 -2.95
CA ALA A 6 -0.68 -2.29 -4.12
C ALA A 6 0.68 -1.78 -4.63
N ILE A 7 0.90 -0.46 -4.64
CA ILE A 7 2.22 0.12 -4.93
C ILE A 7 3.25 -0.33 -3.89
N TYR A 8 2.93 -0.25 -2.60
CA TYR A 8 3.82 -0.72 -1.53
C TYR A 8 4.23 -2.19 -1.71
N TRP A 9 3.28 -3.02 -2.14
CA TRP A 9 3.47 -4.45 -2.42
C TRP A 9 4.06 -4.76 -3.80
N ALA A 10 4.28 -3.76 -4.68
CA ALA A 10 4.62 -3.98 -6.08
C ALA A 10 5.88 -4.82 -6.31
N GLY A 11 6.89 -4.66 -5.45
CA GLY A 11 8.11 -5.48 -5.50
C GLY A 11 7.83 -6.97 -5.27
N ASN A 12 6.93 -7.29 -4.32
CA ASN A 12 6.53 -8.66 -4.01
C ASN A 12 5.71 -9.27 -5.15
N LEU A 13 4.77 -8.50 -5.71
CA LEU A 13 3.91 -8.94 -6.80
C LEU A 13 4.71 -9.16 -8.09
N ALA A 14 5.69 -8.30 -8.38
CA ALA A 14 6.56 -8.44 -9.55
C ALA A 14 7.58 -9.59 -9.44
N ALA A 15 7.88 -10.05 -8.22
CA ALA A 15 8.79 -11.15 -7.97
C ALA A 15 8.15 -12.54 -8.18
N VAL A 16 6.83 -12.61 -8.38
CA VAL A 16 6.11 -13.87 -8.59
C VAL A 16 6.35 -14.36 -10.02
N ILE A 17 7.04 -15.49 -10.12
CA ILE A 17 7.39 -16.15 -11.38
C ILE A 17 6.55 -17.41 -11.64
N ASP A 18 5.92 -17.96 -10.60
CA ASP A 18 5.01 -19.10 -10.74
C ASP A 18 3.65 -18.63 -11.23
N GLY A 19 3.21 -19.15 -12.39
CA GLY A 19 1.96 -18.74 -13.02
C GLY A 19 0.72 -19.02 -12.17
N ARG A 20 0.73 -20.08 -11.35
CA ARG A 20 -0.40 -20.40 -10.47
C ARG A 20 -0.50 -19.41 -9.32
N GLU A 21 0.63 -19.02 -8.73
CA GLU A 21 0.64 -17.96 -7.71
C GLU A 21 0.23 -16.61 -8.29
N ALA A 22 0.67 -16.30 -9.51
CA ALA A 22 0.28 -15.07 -10.19
C ALA A 22 -1.23 -15.02 -10.45
N ASP A 23 -1.83 -16.11 -10.93
CA ASP A 23 -3.28 -16.23 -11.12
C ASP A 23 -4.03 -16.10 -9.79
N ALA A 24 -3.56 -16.75 -8.73
CA ALA A 24 -4.17 -16.65 -7.40
C ALA A 24 -4.15 -15.20 -6.86
N LEU A 25 -3.06 -14.46 -7.09
CA LEU A 25 -2.99 -13.03 -6.73
C LEU A 25 -3.96 -12.17 -7.53
N GLN A 26 -4.08 -12.41 -8.84
CA GLN A 26 -5.05 -11.70 -9.68
C GLN A 26 -6.50 -11.99 -9.24
N VAL A 27 -6.80 -13.22 -8.82
CA VAL A 27 -8.10 -13.57 -8.25
C VAL A 27 -8.33 -12.86 -6.91
N ALA A 28 -7.32 -12.78 -6.05
CA ALA A 28 -7.45 -12.19 -4.71
C ALA A 28 -7.49 -10.66 -4.70
N LEU A 29 -6.73 -9.99 -5.58
CA LEU A 29 -6.54 -8.54 -5.59
C LEU A 29 -7.21 -7.84 -6.79
N GLY A 30 -7.51 -8.58 -7.86
CA GLY A 30 -7.96 -8.06 -9.14
C GLY A 30 -6.79 -7.77 -10.09
N ALA A 31 -6.94 -8.18 -11.36
CA ALA A 31 -5.92 -8.04 -12.40
C ALA A 31 -5.49 -6.58 -12.65
N ASP A 32 -6.43 -5.64 -12.61
CA ASP A 32 -6.14 -4.21 -12.79
C ASP A 32 -5.26 -3.67 -11.67
N LEU A 33 -5.52 -4.09 -10.42
CA LEU A 33 -4.75 -3.65 -9.27
C LEU A 33 -3.33 -4.24 -9.29
N CYS A 34 -3.19 -5.50 -9.70
CA CYS A 34 -1.87 -6.14 -9.92
C CYS A 34 -1.08 -5.42 -11.02
N THR A 35 -1.73 -5.11 -12.14
CA THR A 35 -1.09 -4.36 -13.24
C THR A 35 -0.66 -2.96 -12.79
N PHE A 36 -1.54 -2.27 -12.06
CA PHE A 36 -1.25 -0.96 -11.49
C PHE A 36 -0.07 -1.01 -10.51
N ALA A 37 0.00 -2.04 -9.66
CA ALA A 37 1.13 -2.25 -8.74
C ALA A 37 2.45 -2.37 -9.50
N VAL A 38 2.55 -3.31 -10.44
CA VAL A 38 3.79 -3.60 -11.19
C VAL A 38 4.28 -2.36 -11.96
N ALA A 39 3.36 -1.56 -12.51
CA ALA A 39 3.69 -0.31 -13.18
C ALA A 39 4.31 0.77 -12.26
N ASN A 40 4.16 0.64 -10.94
CA ASN A 40 4.64 1.57 -9.93
C ASN A 40 5.69 0.94 -8.99
N ARG A 41 6.37 -0.12 -9.44
CA ARG A 41 7.40 -0.84 -8.66
C ARG A 41 8.58 0.05 -8.24
N ASP A 42 8.78 1.20 -8.89
CA ASP A 42 9.78 2.20 -8.54
C ASP A 42 9.59 2.77 -7.13
N LEU A 43 8.37 2.72 -6.60
CA LEU A 43 8.00 3.21 -5.27
C LEU A 43 7.69 2.08 -4.28
N ALA A 44 8.04 0.83 -4.61
CA ALA A 44 7.71 -0.31 -3.76
C ALA A 44 8.35 -0.19 -2.36
N GLY A 45 7.65 -0.74 -1.37
CA GLY A 45 8.22 -0.97 -0.05
C GLY A 45 9.22 -2.14 -0.06
N PRO A 46 9.79 -2.48 1.10
CA PRO A 46 10.64 -3.65 1.24
C PRO A 46 9.90 -4.95 0.84
N LEU A 47 10.67 -5.94 0.39
CA LEU A 47 10.12 -7.28 0.16
C LEU A 47 9.65 -7.89 1.48
N GLN A 48 8.50 -8.55 1.45
CA GLN A 48 7.85 -9.18 2.58
C GLN A 48 7.14 -10.47 2.15
N PRO A 49 6.95 -11.44 3.05
CA PRO A 49 6.37 -12.74 2.69
C PRO A 49 5.00 -12.60 2.05
N LEU A 50 4.85 -13.13 0.83
CA LEU A 50 3.58 -13.07 0.10
C LEU A 50 2.52 -13.97 0.73
N GLN A 51 2.93 -15.14 1.21
CA GLN A 51 2.05 -16.10 1.85
C GLN A 51 1.67 -15.66 3.28
N PRO A 52 0.48 -16.04 3.77
CA PRO A 52 -0.60 -16.72 3.03
C PRO A 52 -1.36 -15.76 2.09
N LEU A 53 -1.83 -16.29 0.96
CA LEU A 53 -2.61 -15.52 -0.01
C LEU A 53 -4.05 -15.25 0.44
N GLU A 54 -4.63 -16.06 1.32
CA GLU A 54 -6.02 -15.88 1.77
C GLU A 54 -6.29 -14.47 2.36
N ASP A 55 -5.27 -13.89 3.00
CA ASP A 55 -5.35 -12.59 3.69
C ASP A 55 -4.69 -11.44 2.90
N ILE A 56 -4.22 -11.70 1.67
CA ILE A 56 -3.41 -10.73 0.93
C ILE A 56 -4.15 -9.40 0.71
N HIS A 57 -5.44 -9.45 0.39
CA HIS A 57 -6.25 -8.25 0.20
C HIS A 57 -6.29 -7.39 1.48
N ARG A 58 -6.48 -8.02 2.64
CA ARG A 58 -6.51 -7.33 3.94
C ARG A 58 -5.15 -6.71 4.27
N ARG A 59 -4.06 -7.43 4.02
CA ARG A 59 -2.68 -6.96 4.26
C ARG A 59 -2.30 -5.79 3.35
N VAL A 60 -2.60 -5.91 2.06
CA VAL A 60 -2.43 -4.82 1.08
C VAL A 60 -3.22 -3.59 1.50
N TYR A 61 -4.48 -3.74 1.92
CA TYR A 61 -5.28 -2.62 2.39
C TYR A 61 -4.69 -1.96 3.65
N ALA A 62 -4.27 -2.77 4.63
CA ALA A 62 -3.65 -2.29 5.87
C ALA A 62 -2.37 -1.49 5.61
N ASP A 63 -1.46 -2.00 4.77
CA ASP A 63 -0.23 -1.29 4.41
C ASP A 63 -0.52 -0.01 3.62
N GLY A 64 -1.60 0.01 2.84
CA GLY A 64 -2.10 1.22 2.19
C GLY A 64 -2.57 2.28 3.18
N LEU A 65 -3.16 1.89 4.32
CA LEU A 65 -3.52 2.80 5.41
C LEU A 65 -2.27 3.30 6.14
N SER A 66 -1.27 2.45 6.37
CA SER A 66 0.01 2.85 6.97
C SER A 66 0.74 3.89 6.11
N CYS A 67 0.72 3.73 4.77
CA CYS A 67 1.24 4.73 3.84
C CYS A 67 0.49 6.08 3.95
N LEU A 68 -0.83 6.04 4.15
CA LEU A 68 -1.65 7.23 4.36
C LEU A 68 -1.34 7.91 5.69
N GLY A 69 -1.13 7.14 6.76
CA GLY A 69 -0.70 7.64 8.06
C GLY A 69 0.63 8.41 7.95
N ALA A 70 1.62 7.79 7.30
CA ALA A 70 2.92 8.40 7.04
C ALA A 70 2.81 9.69 6.22
N TRP A 71 1.98 9.69 5.16
CA TRP A 71 1.72 10.90 4.38
C TRP A 71 1.06 12.01 5.22
N CYS A 72 0.11 11.66 6.09
CA CYS A 72 -0.52 12.63 7.00
C CYS A 72 0.51 13.26 7.95
N GLN A 73 1.43 12.47 8.51
CA GLN A 73 2.48 12.99 9.40
C GLN A 73 3.49 13.90 8.68
N ALA A 74 3.78 13.62 7.40
CA ALA A 74 4.70 14.42 6.59
C ALA A 74 4.10 15.75 6.10
N MET A 75 2.77 15.94 6.17
CA MET A 75 2.10 17.13 5.64
C MET A 75 1.92 18.23 6.70
N PRO A 76 2.16 19.51 6.36
CA PRO A 76 1.94 20.63 7.27
C PRO A 76 0.51 20.70 7.82
N GLY A 77 0.39 21.09 9.10
CA GLY A 77 -0.75 20.79 9.99
C GLY A 77 -2.16 21.19 9.54
N GLY A 78 -2.34 22.04 8.54
CA GLY A 78 -3.68 22.40 8.04
C GLY A 78 -4.30 21.35 7.10
N THR A 79 -3.48 20.64 6.31
CA THR A 79 -3.96 19.68 5.31
C THR A 79 -4.09 18.28 5.90
N SER A 80 -3.12 17.86 6.73
CA SER A 80 -3.15 16.57 7.41
C SER A 80 -4.30 16.49 8.42
N MET A 81 -4.58 17.55 9.18
CA MET A 81 -5.65 17.58 10.17
C MET A 81 -7.03 17.30 9.55
N ARG A 82 -7.35 17.91 8.41
CA ARG A 82 -8.65 17.68 7.74
C ARG A 82 -8.80 16.26 7.20
N VAL A 83 -7.72 15.64 6.75
CA VAL A 83 -7.71 14.25 6.29
C VAL A 83 -7.85 13.30 7.47
N ARG A 84 -7.10 13.54 8.56
CA ARG A 84 -7.20 12.78 9.82
C ARG A 84 -8.58 12.91 10.47
N LEU A 85 -9.27 14.05 10.38
CA LEU A 85 -10.62 14.19 10.92
C LEU A 85 -11.69 13.41 10.13
N LYS A 86 -11.46 13.15 8.84
CA LYS A 86 -12.36 12.35 8.00
C LYS A 86 -12.11 10.85 8.13
N LEU A 87 -10.90 10.48 8.48
CA LEU A 87 -10.52 9.12 8.82
C LEU A 87 -10.88 8.94 10.31
N MET A 88 -11.99 8.27 10.62
CA MET A 88 -12.26 7.87 12.01
C MET A 88 -10.99 7.25 12.62
N PRO A 89 -10.69 7.45 13.92
CA PRO A 89 -9.43 7.02 14.52
C PRO A 89 -9.15 5.56 14.15
N HIS A 90 -8.00 5.35 13.50
CA HIS A 90 -7.60 4.06 12.97
C HIS A 90 -6.14 3.88 13.35
N GLU A 91 -5.82 2.84 14.13
CA GLU A 91 -4.48 2.66 14.71
C GLU A 91 -3.36 2.70 13.65
N LEU A 92 -3.61 2.11 12.48
CA LEU A 92 -2.68 2.14 11.32
C LEU A 92 -2.43 3.53 10.71
N VAL A 93 -3.33 4.49 10.93
CA VAL A 93 -3.17 5.89 10.46
C VAL A 93 -2.49 6.73 11.54
N ASP A 94 -2.71 6.40 12.81
CA ASP A 94 -2.16 7.13 13.95
C ASP A 94 -0.73 6.69 14.33
N GLN A 95 -0.33 5.46 13.96
CA GLN A 95 1.01 4.94 14.15
C GLN A 95 1.75 4.85 12.82
N THR A 96 2.99 5.35 12.75
CA THR A 96 3.85 5.22 11.57
C THR A 96 5.14 4.52 11.98
N THR A 97 5.50 3.46 11.25
CA THR A 97 6.78 2.77 11.38
C THR A 97 7.72 3.12 10.21
N GLU A 98 9.03 2.96 10.45
CA GLU A 98 10.13 3.40 9.58
C GLU A 98 9.98 3.05 8.08
N PRO A 99 9.52 1.87 7.61
CA PRO A 99 9.40 1.64 6.17
C PRO A 99 8.28 2.47 5.51
N PHE A 100 7.23 2.83 6.25
CA PHE A 100 6.14 3.64 5.74
C PHE A 100 6.46 5.13 5.79
N ALA A 101 7.25 5.59 6.76
CA ALA A 101 7.68 6.97 6.85
C ALA A 101 8.46 7.42 5.59
N GLU A 102 9.32 6.53 5.08
CA GLU A 102 10.16 6.79 3.91
C GLU A 102 9.38 6.75 2.59
N ALA A 103 8.67 5.64 2.32
CA ALA A 103 8.02 5.41 1.03
C ALA A 103 6.58 5.94 0.95
N GLY A 104 5.86 5.89 2.08
CA GLY A 104 4.43 6.14 2.17
C GLY A 104 3.98 7.48 1.56
N PRO A 105 4.63 8.62 1.84
CA PRO A 105 4.23 9.90 1.27
C PRO A 105 4.31 9.94 -0.26
N ALA A 106 5.33 9.35 -0.87
CA ALA A 106 5.48 9.29 -2.31
C ALA A 106 4.45 8.35 -2.95
N ILE A 107 4.23 7.19 -2.31
CA ILE A 107 3.22 6.20 -2.71
C ILE A 107 1.82 6.82 -2.75
N VAL A 108 1.41 7.52 -1.69
CA VAL A 108 0.08 8.14 -1.60
C VAL A 108 -0.13 9.19 -2.69
N ARG A 109 0.89 10.03 -2.95
CA ARG A 109 0.83 11.01 -4.04
C ARG A 109 0.65 10.34 -5.40
N ARG A 110 1.37 9.25 -5.67
CA ARG A 110 1.25 8.49 -6.93
C ARG A 110 -0.12 7.82 -7.05
N ALA A 111 -0.67 7.30 -5.97
CA ALA A 111 -1.97 6.63 -5.98
C ALA A 111 -3.17 7.59 -6.17
N MET A 112 -2.99 8.88 -5.86
CA MET A 112 -4.00 9.94 -6.02
C MET A 112 -3.95 10.65 -7.38
N GLY A 113 -2.87 10.49 -8.14
CA GLY A 113 -2.76 10.94 -9.53
C GLY A 113 -3.46 9.98 -10.49
#